data_AF-A0A498FP25-F1
#
_entry.id   AF-A0A498FP25-F1
#
_cell.length_a   1.000
_cell.length_b   1.000
_cell.length_c   1.000
_cell.angle_alpha   90.00
_cell.angle_beta   90.00
_cell.angle_gamma   90.00
#
_symmetry.space_group_name_H-M   'P 1'
#
loop_
_entity.id
_entity.type
_entity.pdbx_description
1 polymer ?
#
loop_
_entity_poly.entity_id
_entity_poly.type
_entity_poly.pdbx_seq_one_letter_code
_entity_poly.pdbx_strand_id
1 'polypeptide(L)'
;MARSRPSTPVSELEPKPTIDDRDLSPRERHGSRGAGPRPGEDRADELRRKGAFYDGEHVEVVSAFTTGVSEDGTIEGEAEIRPTDYSETIPVPYSELELPSDGAMRSLAREDTTRVPAYYEAEIDARERIAEDCPVDVYCSSANRFWGWKYKLVSYYKAAERISDSGGEIIVDSGVNRWGSPDDVLAAAAEVDADYVMATDVTGMEDPTKDYHNPAMPNVDDAPGRNEFTDRRTEASGVFDAALEGIEMFMGRARELGVEDRVILPIQPPYTDFLDACAERGWLDEVGYVAVGGLLTINDVADRIDALREVRSYLGDGFRIHALAPGRDAKMIDALRENPSLVDSLDNSTPEQAPANDKLPGASGTQTRHQFPRGDDTSVLRGVAAAMIALETAQMLSGKCDPVETWPDRYGGVVSPGDDDQAQIEDWAAD
;
A
#
# COMPACT_ATOMS: atom_id res chain seq x y z
N MET A 1 12.83 -24.06 -10.59
CA MET A 1 14.17 -23.73 -11.14
C MET A 1 14.56 -22.39 -10.54
N ALA A 2 15.50 -22.34 -9.60
CA ALA A 2 15.99 -21.08 -9.05
C ALA A 2 16.73 -20.32 -10.17
N ARG A 3 16.18 -19.17 -10.60
CA ARG A 3 16.87 -18.28 -11.54
C ARG A 3 18.00 -17.61 -10.75
N SER A 4 19.25 -17.89 -11.11
CA SER A 4 20.40 -17.18 -10.55
C SER A 4 20.36 -15.76 -11.10
N ARG A 5 19.98 -14.78 -10.26
CA ARG A 5 19.94 -13.37 -10.65
C ARG A 5 21.37 -12.86 -10.87
N PRO A 6 21.65 -12.13 -11.98
CA PRO A 6 22.93 -11.46 -12.15
C PRO A 6 23.05 -10.33 -11.11
N SER A 7 24.11 -10.39 -10.29
CA SER A 7 24.41 -9.39 -9.27
C SER A 7 24.67 -8.03 -9.93
N THR A 8 23.88 -7.02 -9.59
CA THR A 8 24.13 -5.63 -9.95
C THR A 8 25.51 -5.21 -9.42
N PRO A 9 26.34 -4.45 -10.17
CA PRO A 9 27.59 -3.92 -9.65
C PRO A 9 27.31 -2.85 -8.59
N VAL A 10 27.18 -3.25 -7.31
CA VAL A 10 26.88 -2.37 -6.17
C VAL A 10 28.08 -1.47 -5.79
N SER A 11 29.27 -1.68 -6.36
CA SER A 11 30.49 -1.02 -5.90
C SER A 11 30.59 0.49 -6.14
N GLU A 12 29.70 1.07 -6.95
CA GLU A 12 29.73 2.50 -7.31
C GLU A 12 28.63 3.34 -6.64
N LEU A 13 27.72 2.72 -5.88
CA LEU A 13 26.67 3.44 -5.16
C LEU A 13 27.09 3.65 -3.70
N GLU A 14 27.00 4.88 -3.22
CA GLU A 14 27.23 5.15 -1.79
C GLU A 14 26.13 4.46 -0.96
N PRO A 15 26.48 3.65 0.05
CA PRO A 15 25.48 2.99 0.88
C PRO A 15 24.70 4.04 1.66
N LYS A 16 23.36 3.94 1.60
CA LYS A 16 22.47 4.77 2.41
C LYS A 16 22.82 4.60 3.90
N PRO A 17 22.83 5.66 4.71
CA PRO A 17 22.99 5.52 6.15
C PRO A 17 21.91 4.58 6.68
N THR A 18 22.33 3.48 7.31
CA THR A 18 21.43 2.49 7.88
C THR A 18 20.70 3.13 9.06
N ILE A 19 19.39 3.35 8.93
CA ILE A 19 18.56 3.86 10.03
C ILE A 19 18.09 2.66 10.85
N ASP A 20 18.52 2.58 12.11
CA ASP A 20 17.98 1.59 13.05
C ASP A 20 16.52 1.95 13.38
N ASP A 21 15.59 1.00 13.32
CA ASP A 21 14.18 1.19 13.72
C ASP A 21 14.06 1.78 15.15
N ARG A 22 15.09 1.62 15.98
CA ARG A 22 15.18 2.21 17.34
C ARG A 22 15.48 3.71 17.34
N ASP A 23 16.12 4.22 16.28
CA ASP A 23 16.50 5.62 16.12
C ASP A 23 15.39 6.48 15.50
N LEU A 24 14.34 5.85 14.97
CA LEU A 24 13.11 6.54 14.57
C LEU A 24 12.37 7.08 15.81
N SER A 25 12.06 8.37 15.82
CA SER A 25 11.24 8.96 16.88
C SER A 25 9.85 8.30 16.92
N PRO A 26 9.15 8.30 18.07
CA PRO A 26 7.78 7.79 18.17
C PRO A 26 6.79 8.44 17.18
N ARG A 27 7.12 9.64 16.65
CA ARG A 27 6.35 10.35 15.62
C ARG A 27 6.57 9.80 14.21
N GLU A 28 7.70 9.16 13.95
CA GLU A 28 8.05 8.56 12.65
C GLU A 28 7.51 7.13 12.53
N ARG A 29 7.23 6.45 13.65
CA ARG A 29 6.65 5.08 13.68
C ARG A 29 5.14 5.03 13.44
N HIS A 30 4.45 6.16 13.52
CA HIS A 30 2.99 6.20 13.46
C HIS A 30 2.50 7.15 12.36
N GLY A 31 2.04 6.57 11.26
CA GLY A 31 1.35 7.29 10.19
C GLY A 31 0.01 7.86 10.66
N SER A 32 -0.29 9.07 10.17
CA SER A 32 -1.49 9.91 10.35
C SER A 32 -1.55 10.80 11.62
N ARG A 33 -1.62 12.12 11.39
CA ARG A 33 -1.74 13.17 12.41
C ARG A 33 -3.21 13.53 12.64
N GLY A 34 -3.71 13.28 13.85
CA GLY A 34 -4.63 14.22 14.51
C GLY A 34 -3.82 15.33 15.18
N ALA A 35 -4.44 16.48 15.47
CA ALA A 35 -3.78 17.55 16.24
C ALA A 35 -3.32 16.99 17.60
N GLY A 36 -2.01 16.91 17.79
CA GLY A 36 -1.40 16.37 19.00
C GLY A 36 -1.64 17.26 20.23
N PRO A 37 -1.30 16.75 21.43
CA PRO A 37 -1.45 17.49 22.69
C PRO A 37 -0.69 18.82 22.64
N ARG A 38 -1.26 19.84 23.28
CA ARG A 38 -0.55 21.13 23.42
C ARG A 38 0.71 20.92 24.28
N PRO A 39 1.78 21.71 24.09
CA PRO A 39 2.96 21.61 24.93
C PRO A 39 2.61 21.77 26.41
N GLY A 40 2.85 20.72 27.20
CA GLY A 40 2.56 20.67 28.64
C GLY A 40 1.17 20.14 29.02
N GLU A 41 0.31 19.80 28.05
CA GLU A 41 -0.98 19.13 28.28
C GLU A 41 -0.74 17.63 28.48
N ASP A 42 -1.15 17.09 29.63
CA ASP A 42 -1.11 15.65 29.83
C ASP A 42 -2.26 14.97 29.05
N ARG A 43 -2.15 13.65 28.89
CA ARG A 43 -3.09 12.89 28.07
C ARG A 43 -4.51 12.86 28.63
N ALA A 44 -4.69 12.98 29.94
CA ALA A 44 -6.01 13.01 30.57
C ALA A 44 -6.70 14.36 30.30
N ASP A 45 -5.94 15.46 30.33
CA ASP A 45 -6.45 16.79 30.00
C ASP A 45 -6.81 16.91 28.51
N GLU A 46 -6.01 16.31 27.63
CA GLU A 46 -6.33 16.24 26.19
C GLU A 46 -7.66 15.50 25.93
N LEU A 47 -7.89 14.40 26.64
CA LEU A 47 -9.11 13.58 26.52
C LEU A 47 -10.33 14.29 27.10
N ARG A 48 -10.21 14.95 28.26
CA ARG A 48 -11.29 15.77 28.84
C ARG A 48 -11.69 16.93 27.94
N ARG A 49 -10.71 17.60 27.32
CA ARG A 49 -10.98 18.66 26.34
C ARG A 49 -11.71 18.15 25.11
N LYS A 50 -11.52 16.89 24.74
CA LYS A 50 -12.22 16.20 23.65
C LYS A 50 -13.56 15.58 24.10
N GLY A 51 -14.04 15.89 25.31
CA GLY A 51 -15.33 15.45 25.83
C GLY A 51 -15.34 14.09 26.53
N ALA A 52 -14.18 13.45 26.71
CA ALA A 52 -14.09 12.15 27.38
C ALA A 52 -13.78 12.33 28.89
N PHE A 53 -14.68 11.84 29.75
CA PHE A 53 -14.43 11.74 31.18
C PHE A 53 -13.97 10.32 31.54
N TYR A 54 -12.93 10.23 32.37
CA TYR A 54 -12.29 8.99 32.83
C TYR A 54 -12.02 9.12 34.33
N ASP A 55 -12.51 8.19 35.14
CA ASP A 55 -12.35 8.16 36.61
C ASP A 55 -11.45 7.03 37.11
N GLY A 56 -10.85 6.25 36.21
CA GLY A 56 -9.73 5.35 36.51
C GLY A 56 -10.04 3.86 36.53
N GLU A 57 -11.30 3.44 36.43
CA GLU A 57 -11.63 2.00 36.46
C GLU A 57 -12.58 1.64 35.31
N HIS A 58 -11.97 1.22 34.20
CA HIS A 58 -12.50 0.44 33.07
C HIS A 58 -13.94 0.68 32.62
N VAL A 59 -14.10 1.20 31.39
CA VAL A 59 -15.39 1.50 30.79
C VAL A 59 -15.45 0.99 29.35
N GLU A 60 -16.49 0.20 29.03
CA GLU A 60 -16.85 -0.14 27.66
C GLU A 60 -18.04 0.71 27.20
N VAL A 61 -17.93 1.29 26.00
CA VAL A 61 -19.02 2.03 25.37
C VAL A 61 -19.86 1.04 24.58
N VAL A 62 -21.00 0.64 25.14
CA VAL A 62 -21.87 -0.41 24.59
C VAL A 62 -22.59 0.08 23.34
N SER A 63 -23.04 1.34 23.36
CA SER A 63 -23.57 2.01 22.18
C SER A 63 -23.47 3.54 22.35
N ALA A 64 -23.29 4.25 21.25
CA ALA A 64 -23.25 5.70 21.22
C ALA A 64 -24.08 6.19 20.03
N PHE A 65 -25.04 7.07 20.30
CA PHE A 65 -25.88 7.65 19.25
C PHE A 65 -25.87 9.16 19.34
N THR A 66 -25.71 9.79 18.18
CA THR A 66 -25.78 11.24 18.06
C THR A 66 -27.22 11.70 18.23
N THR A 67 -27.48 12.53 19.23
CA THR A 67 -28.82 13.07 19.52
C THR A 67 -29.00 14.46 18.92
N GLY A 68 -27.91 15.17 18.60
CA GLY A 68 -27.96 16.44 17.90
C GLY A 68 -26.57 17.03 17.62
N VAL A 69 -26.54 18.14 16.91
CA VAL A 69 -25.35 18.98 16.76
C VAL A 69 -25.76 20.39 17.20
N SER A 70 -25.09 20.92 18.22
CA SER A 70 -25.34 22.27 18.74
C SER A 70 -24.89 23.34 17.74
N GLU A 71 -25.34 24.58 17.94
CA GLU A 71 -25.06 25.71 17.04
C GLU A 71 -23.56 26.06 16.93
N ASP A 72 -22.74 25.64 17.89
CA ASP A 72 -21.27 25.81 17.85
C ASP A 72 -20.54 24.61 17.22
N GLY A 73 -21.27 23.64 16.68
CA GLY A 73 -20.73 22.44 16.03
C GLY A 73 -20.35 21.32 16.99
N THR A 74 -20.69 21.43 18.27
CA THR A 74 -20.51 20.34 19.23
C THR A 74 -21.53 19.25 18.96
N ILE A 75 -21.05 18.01 18.83
CA ILE A 75 -21.92 16.86 18.63
C ILE A 75 -22.40 16.41 20.00
N GLU A 76 -23.69 16.52 20.26
CA GLU A 76 -24.34 16.00 21.46
C GLU A 76 -24.80 14.56 21.19
N GLY A 77 -24.53 13.66 22.14
CA GLY A 77 -24.88 12.25 22.01
C GLY A 77 -25.07 11.61 23.38
N GLU A 78 -25.93 10.59 23.41
CA GLU A 78 -26.07 9.73 24.57
C GLU A 78 -25.22 8.47 24.35
N ALA A 79 -24.42 8.12 25.36
CA ALA A 79 -23.65 6.89 25.38
C ALA A 79 -24.18 6.02 26.51
N GLU A 80 -24.57 4.79 26.19
CA GLU A 80 -24.83 3.79 27.21
C GLU A 80 -23.50 3.19 27.64
N ILE A 81 -23.13 3.52 28.88
CA ILE A 81 -21.93 3.02 29.52
C ILE A 81 -22.36 1.96 30.54
N ARG A 82 -21.82 0.75 30.43
CA ARG A 82 -22.02 -0.30 31.43
C ARG A 82 -20.71 -0.59 32.16
N PRO A 83 -20.76 -0.84 33.48
CA PRO A 83 -19.65 -1.47 34.19
C PRO A 83 -19.45 -2.85 33.58
N THR A 84 -18.21 -3.18 33.21
CA THR A 84 -17.90 -4.51 32.71
C THR A 84 -17.81 -5.49 33.89
N ASP A 85 -18.39 -6.67 33.76
CA ASP A 85 -18.32 -7.73 34.79
C ASP A 85 -17.03 -8.58 34.68
N TYR A 86 -15.95 -8.03 34.13
CA TYR A 86 -14.60 -8.62 34.17
C TYR A 86 -14.00 -8.58 35.59
N SER A 87 -14.77 -8.96 36.61
CA SER A 87 -14.23 -9.41 37.89
C SER A 87 -13.72 -10.85 37.81
N GLU A 88 -14.06 -11.58 36.74
CA GLU A 88 -13.54 -12.91 36.44
C GLU A 88 -12.66 -12.91 35.17
N THR A 89 -11.73 -11.98 35.05
CA THR A 89 -10.45 -12.46 34.51
C THR A 89 -9.91 -13.41 35.57
N ILE A 90 -10.04 -14.72 35.37
CA ILE A 90 -9.20 -15.67 36.11
C ILE A 90 -7.79 -15.20 35.78
N PRO A 91 -7.07 -14.52 36.68
CA PRO A 91 -5.70 -14.20 36.41
C PRO A 91 -5.04 -15.56 36.59
N VAL A 92 -4.90 -16.34 35.53
CA VAL A 92 -4.02 -17.50 35.57
C VAL A 92 -2.67 -16.88 35.87
N PRO A 93 -2.14 -17.01 37.10
CA PRO A 93 -0.86 -16.43 37.41
C PRO A 93 0.11 -16.97 36.37
N TYR A 94 1.02 -16.14 35.86
CA TYR A 94 2.02 -16.60 34.89
C TYR A 94 2.84 -17.80 35.42
N SER A 95 2.81 -18.03 36.75
CA SER A 95 3.37 -19.20 37.44
C SER A 95 2.51 -20.48 37.41
N GLU A 96 1.23 -20.41 37.07
CA GLU A 96 0.31 -21.57 36.94
C GLU A 96 0.06 -21.98 35.49
N LEU A 97 0.29 -21.07 34.55
CA LEU A 97 0.54 -21.45 33.17
C LEU A 97 1.84 -22.27 33.16
N GLU A 98 1.75 -23.58 32.92
CA GLU A 98 2.90 -24.41 32.55
C GLU A 98 3.40 -23.99 31.15
N LEU A 99 3.88 -22.75 31.04
CA LEU A 99 4.66 -22.33 29.89
C LEU A 99 5.94 -23.15 29.93
N PRO A 100 6.37 -23.72 28.80
CA PRO A 100 7.65 -24.40 28.72
C PRO A 100 8.70 -23.45 29.28
N SER A 101 9.45 -23.90 30.30
CA SER A 101 10.51 -23.12 30.93
C SER A 101 11.33 -22.35 29.89
N ASP A 102 11.95 -21.21 30.23
CA ASP A 102 12.83 -20.47 29.31
C ASP A 102 13.85 -21.37 28.56
N GLY A 103 14.24 -22.50 29.16
CA GLY A 103 15.07 -23.52 28.52
C GLY A 103 14.36 -24.38 27.46
N ALA A 104 13.05 -24.64 27.61
CA ALA A 104 12.21 -25.40 26.68
C ALA A 104 11.68 -24.53 25.53
N MET A 105 11.37 -23.25 25.75
CA MET A 105 11.15 -22.29 24.64
C MET A 105 12.43 -22.10 23.82
N ARG A 106 13.60 -22.05 24.48
CA ARG A 106 14.91 -22.05 23.80
C ARG A 106 15.31 -23.40 23.20
N SER A 107 14.76 -24.53 23.68
CA SER A 107 15.00 -25.85 23.08
C SER A 107 14.07 -26.10 21.89
N LEU A 108 12.84 -25.62 21.93
CA LEU A 108 11.96 -25.54 20.75
C LEU A 108 12.62 -24.68 19.67
N ALA A 109 13.25 -23.56 20.02
CA ALA A 109 14.05 -22.76 19.09
C ALA A 109 15.35 -23.45 18.60
N ARG A 110 15.72 -24.62 19.14
CA ARG A 110 16.92 -25.40 18.77
C ARG A 110 16.59 -26.71 18.06
N GLU A 111 15.37 -27.21 18.17
CA GLU A 111 14.86 -28.33 17.38
C GLU A 111 14.22 -27.78 16.11
N ASP A 112 15.02 -27.70 15.04
CA ASP A 112 14.59 -27.54 13.64
C ASP A 112 13.27 -26.79 13.43
N THR A 113 13.18 -25.56 13.95
CA THR A 113 12.04 -24.63 13.75
C THR A 113 11.88 -24.19 12.30
N THR A 114 12.62 -24.79 11.39
CA THR A 114 12.52 -24.55 9.94
C THR A 114 11.32 -25.27 9.33
N ARG A 115 10.73 -26.26 10.03
CA ARG A 115 9.61 -27.02 9.48
C ARG A 115 8.28 -26.31 9.69
N VAL A 116 7.85 -25.59 8.66
CA VAL A 116 6.50 -25.06 8.54
C VAL A 116 5.50 -26.23 8.61
N PRO A 117 4.48 -26.21 9.49
CA PRO A 117 3.44 -27.22 9.49
C PRO A 117 2.81 -27.40 8.10
N ALA A 118 2.57 -28.64 7.68
CA ALA A 118 2.12 -28.95 6.32
C ALA A 118 0.82 -28.23 5.89
N TYR A 119 -0.05 -27.86 6.84
CA TYR A 119 -1.24 -27.07 6.52
C TYR A 119 -0.92 -25.61 6.20
N TYR A 120 0.10 -25.02 6.85
CA TYR A 120 0.59 -23.69 6.49
C TYR A 120 1.37 -23.74 5.17
N GLU A 121 2.14 -24.80 4.91
CA GLU A 121 2.75 -25.01 3.59
C GLU A 121 1.66 -25.04 2.50
N ALA A 122 0.59 -25.81 2.70
CA ALA A 122 -0.54 -25.86 1.78
C ALA A 122 -1.27 -24.52 1.60
N GLU A 123 -1.37 -23.71 2.67
CA GLU A 123 -1.93 -22.37 2.62
C GLU A 123 -1.04 -21.40 1.83
N ILE A 124 0.27 -21.44 2.06
CA ILE A 124 1.27 -20.67 1.31
C ILE A 124 1.20 -21.06 -0.18
N ASP A 125 1.26 -22.36 -0.49
CA ASP A 125 1.12 -22.88 -1.86
C ASP A 125 -0.20 -22.44 -2.52
N ALA A 126 -1.31 -22.40 -1.77
CA ALA A 126 -2.59 -21.93 -2.29
C ALA A 126 -2.55 -20.44 -2.63
N ARG A 127 -1.96 -19.60 -1.76
CA ARG A 127 -1.80 -18.16 -1.99
C ARG A 127 -0.88 -17.88 -3.18
N GLU A 128 0.26 -18.56 -3.27
CA GLU A 128 1.20 -18.42 -4.38
C GLU A 128 0.57 -18.83 -5.71
N ARG A 129 -0.20 -19.94 -5.75
CA ARG A 129 -0.96 -20.33 -6.95
C ARG A 129 -2.01 -19.30 -7.35
N ILE A 130 -2.67 -18.63 -6.40
CA ILE A 130 -3.62 -17.57 -6.73
C ILE A 130 -2.90 -16.38 -7.36
N ALA A 131 -1.73 -15.99 -6.83
CA ALA A 131 -0.91 -14.94 -7.43
C ALA A 131 -0.40 -15.34 -8.84
N GLU A 132 -0.03 -16.61 -9.04
CA GLU A 132 0.45 -17.15 -10.33
C GLU A 132 -0.63 -17.31 -11.39
N ASP A 133 -1.82 -17.74 -10.99
CA ASP A 133 -2.95 -17.90 -11.89
C ASP A 133 -3.68 -16.57 -12.16
N CYS A 134 -3.32 -15.50 -11.43
CA CYS A 134 -3.81 -14.17 -11.71
C CYS A 134 -3.15 -13.64 -12.99
N PRO A 135 -3.91 -13.30 -14.04
CA PRO A 135 -3.33 -12.94 -15.33
C PRO A 135 -2.71 -11.53 -15.34
N VAL A 136 -2.89 -10.77 -14.27
CA VAL A 136 -2.31 -9.43 -14.04
C VAL A 136 -1.56 -9.46 -12.71
N ASP A 137 -0.27 -9.13 -12.70
CA ASP A 137 0.50 -9.15 -11.45
C ASP A 137 0.03 -8.03 -10.51
N VAL A 138 -0.40 -8.39 -9.29
CA VAL A 138 -0.91 -7.44 -8.29
C VAL A 138 0.21 -7.01 -7.35
N TYR A 139 0.85 -5.89 -7.66
CA TYR A 139 1.87 -5.29 -6.81
C TYR A 139 1.26 -4.61 -5.60
N CYS A 140 1.70 -4.98 -4.40
CA CYS A 140 1.22 -4.35 -3.17
C CYS A 140 2.20 -3.28 -2.72
N SER A 141 1.74 -2.02 -2.61
CA SER A 141 2.55 -0.92 -2.10
C SER A 141 2.79 -1.12 -0.60
N SER A 142 3.91 -1.74 -0.22
CA SER A 142 4.19 -2.19 1.14
C SER A 142 5.67 -2.27 1.46
N ALA A 143 6.03 -1.72 2.62
CA ALA A 143 7.32 -1.92 3.27
C ALA A 143 7.23 -2.84 4.50
N ASN A 144 6.08 -3.47 4.72
CA ASN A 144 5.86 -4.33 5.88
C ASN A 144 6.47 -5.71 5.62
N ARG A 145 7.54 -6.03 6.34
CA ARG A 145 8.25 -7.32 6.24
C ARG A 145 7.52 -8.49 6.90
N PHE A 146 6.50 -8.23 7.72
CA PHE A 146 5.83 -9.27 8.51
C PHE A 146 4.78 -10.06 7.73
N TRP A 147 4.57 -9.74 6.45
CA TRP A 147 3.75 -10.56 5.57
C TRP A 147 4.41 -10.72 4.20
N GLY A 148 4.33 -11.95 3.70
CA GLY A 148 4.87 -12.34 2.40
C GLY A 148 3.85 -12.15 1.29
N TRP A 149 4.29 -11.60 0.16
CA TRP A 149 3.49 -11.54 -1.06
C TRP A 149 4.40 -11.54 -2.28
N LYS A 150 3.94 -12.17 -3.36
CA LYS A 150 4.77 -12.40 -4.55
C LYS A 150 5.25 -11.10 -5.19
N TYR A 151 4.40 -10.07 -5.29
CA TYR A 151 4.70 -8.85 -6.02
C TYR A 151 4.69 -7.63 -5.09
N LYS A 152 5.84 -7.08 -4.71
CA LYS A 152 5.91 -5.90 -3.81
C LYS A 152 6.35 -4.65 -4.56
N LEU A 153 5.68 -3.54 -4.26
CA LEU A 153 6.09 -2.22 -4.69
C LEU A 153 6.51 -1.42 -3.45
N VAL A 154 7.71 -0.86 -3.49
CA VAL A 154 8.33 -0.22 -2.33
C VAL A 154 8.83 1.15 -2.73
N SER A 155 8.39 2.21 -2.04
CA SER A 155 8.97 3.53 -2.27
C SER A 155 10.43 3.56 -1.82
N TYR A 156 11.33 4.21 -2.58
CA TYR A 156 12.78 4.22 -2.31
C TYR A 156 13.14 4.65 -0.88
N TYR A 157 12.40 5.59 -0.29
CA TYR A 157 12.66 6.08 1.07
C TYR A 157 12.22 5.10 2.17
N LYS A 158 11.48 4.04 1.84
CA LYS A 158 11.11 2.93 2.73
C LYS A 158 11.84 1.62 2.42
N ALA A 159 12.65 1.59 1.37
CA ALA A 159 13.45 0.43 1.03
C ALA A 159 14.38 0.07 2.19
N ALA A 160 14.43 -1.23 2.50
CA ALA A 160 15.25 -1.81 3.54
C ALA A 160 15.48 -3.29 3.20
N GLU A 161 16.69 -3.79 3.39
CA GLU A 161 17.12 -5.16 3.00
C GLU A 161 16.08 -6.24 3.38
N ARG A 162 15.54 -6.20 4.60
CA ARG A 162 14.55 -7.19 5.09
C ARG A 162 13.24 -7.26 4.31
N ILE A 163 12.95 -6.31 3.42
CA ILE A 163 11.78 -6.39 2.55
C ILE A 163 11.95 -7.49 1.50
N SER A 164 13.18 -7.74 1.04
CA SER A 164 13.46 -8.81 0.05
C SER A 164 13.08 -10.19 0.56
N ASP A 165 13.15 -10.41 1.88
CA ASP A 165 12.75 -11.67 2.52
C ASP A 165 11.23 -11.95 2.45
N SER A 166 10.45 -10.93 2.08
CA SER A 166 8.99 -10.95 2.11
C SER A 166 8.35 -10.69 0.73
N GLY A 167 9.16 -10.51 -0.31
CA GLY A 167 8.75 -10.27 -1.69
C GLY A 167 9.36 -11.29 -2.65
N GLY A 168 8.64 -11.68 -3.70
CA GLY A 168 9.20 -12.50 -4.78
C GLY A 168 9.83 -11.65 -5.88
N GLU A 169 9.01 -10.82 -6.50
CA GLU A 169 9.37 -9.78 -7.48
C GLU A 169 9.14 -8.40 -6.85
N ILE A 170 10.13 -7.51 -6.95
CA ILE A 170 10.11 -6.20 -6.28
C ILE A 170 10.30 -5.08 -7.30
N ILE A 171 9.37 -4.11 -7.26
CA ILE A 171 9.52 -2.80 -7.91
C ILE A 171 9.90 -1.77 -6.84
N VAL A 172 10.96 -1.01 -7.08
CA VAL A 172 11.22 0.22 -6.32
C VAL A 172 10.63 1.43 -7.04
N ASP A 173 9.76 2.14 -6.34
CA ASP A 173 9.07 3.35 -6.79
C ASP A 173 9.84 4.61 -6.38
N SER A 174 9.94 5.57 -7.30
CA SER A 174 10.60 6.86 -7.13
C SER A 174 9.85 7.80 -6.17
N GLY A 175 8.56 7.51 -5.90
CA GLY A 175 7.77 8.12 -4.84
C GLY A 175 6.92 9.32 -5.29
N VAL A 176 5.60 9.21 -5.11
CA VAL A 176 4.60 10.17 -5.63
C VAL A 176 4.70 11.60 -5.06
N ASN A 177 5.13 11.77 -3.81
CA ASN A 177 5.14 13.09 -3.13
C ASN A 177 6.52 13.46 -2.57
N ARG A 178 7.56 12.68 -2.89
CA ARG A 178 8.93 12.83 -2.37
C ARG A 178 9.87 12.43 -3.48
N TRP A 179 10.57 13.38 -4.08
CA TRP A 179 11.54 13.04 -5.11
C TRP A 179 12.77 12.39 -4.50
N GLY A 180 13.09 11.17 -4.92
CA GLY A 180 14.47 10.68 -4.80
C GLY A 180 15.29 11.19 -5.97
N SER A 181 16.59 11.44 -5.78
CA SER A 181 17.45 11.53 -6.98
C SER A 181 17.52 10.17 -7.68
N PRO A 182 17.94 10.12 -8.96
CA PRO A 182 18.30 8.86 -9.60
C PRO A 182 19.21 7.98 -8.74
N ASP A 183 20.23 8.57 -8.10
CA ASP A 183 21.13 7.84 -7.21
C ASP A 183 20.43 7.27 -5.97
N ASP A 184 19.56 8.05 -5.31
CA ASP A 184 18.80 7.57 -4.14
C ASP A 184 17.88 6.40 -4.49
N VAL A 185 17.20 6.50 -5.63
CA VAL A 185 16.25 5.48 -6.10
C VAL A 185 16.97 4.22 -6.55
N LEU A 186 18.08 4.36 -7.28
CA LEU A 186 18.92 3.23 -7.72
C LEU A 186 19.64 2.55 -6.54
N ALA A 187 20.09 3.32 -5.54
CA ALA A 187 20.66 2.77 -4.31
C ALA A 187 19.61 1.97 -3.52
N ALA A 188 18.39 2.49 -3.41
CA ALA A 188 17.28 1.77 -2.78
C ALA A 188 16.91 0.49 -3.55
N ALA A 189 16.92 0.52 -4.89
CA ALA A 189 16.72 -0.65 -5.72
C ALA A 189 17.80 -1.72 -5.50
N ALA A 190 19.07 -1.30 -5.39
CA ALA A 190 20.18 -2.20 -5.07
C ALA A 190 20.07 -2.78 -3.65
N GLU A 191 19.64 -1.98 -2.66
CA GLU A 191 19.51 -2.39 -1.25
C GLU A 191 18.51 -3.55 -1.07
N VAL A 192 17.44 -3.60 -1.87
CA VAL A 192 16.39 -4.63 -1.77
C VAL A 192 16.47 -5.70 -2.86
N ASP A 193 17.55 -5.72 -3.66
CA ASP A 193 17.69 -6.57 -4.86
C ASP A 193 16.44 -6.50 -5.76
N ALA A 194 16.02 -5.28 -6.07
CA ALA A 194 14.82 -5.05 -6.87
C ALA A 194 14.96 -5.62 -8.28
N ASP A 195 13.89 -6.25 -8.76
CA ASP A 195 13.79 -6.74 -10.14
C ASP A 195 13.63 -5.59 -11.12
N TYR A 196 12.91 -4.56 -10.69
CA TYR A 196 12.61 -3.37 -11.47
C TYR A 196 12.71 -2.10 -10.64
N VAL A 197 12.98 -0.98 -11.32
CA VAL A 197 13.03 0.34 -10.71
C VAL A 197 12.26 1.33 -11.56
N MET A 198 11.38 2.10 -10.94
CA MET A 198 10.65 3.15 -11.62
C MET A 198 11.56 4.37 -11.79
N ALA A 199 11.67 4.88 -13.01
CA ALA A 199 12.38 6.12 -13.25
C ALA A 199 11.73 7.26 -12.44
N THR A 200 12.52 8.28 -12.13
CA THR A 200 12.01 9.41 -11.36
C THR A 200 11.29 10.38 -12.28
N ASP A 201 9.98 10.50 -12.13
CA ASP A 201 9.18 11.54 -12.78
C ASP A 201 8.69 12.59 -11.80
N VAL A 202 8.32 13.73 -12.37
CA VAL A 202 7.69 14.85 -11.67
C VAL A 202 6.19 14.77 -11.97
N THR A 203 5.37 14.58 -10.94
CA THR A 203 3.93 14.41 -11.05
C THR A 203 3.15 15.69 -10.77
N GLY A 204 3.80 16.75 -10.28
CA GLY A 204 3.17 17.99 -9.85
C GLY A 204 2.38 17.89 -8.53
N MET A 205 2.52 16.78 -7.79
CA MET A 205 1.87 16.56 -6.49
C MET A 205 2.84 16.71 -5.31
N GLU A 206 4.02 17.23 -5.58
CA GLU A 206 5.12 17.15 -4.65
C GLU A 206 5.02 18.16 -3.52
N ASP A 207 5.53 17.73 -2.37
CA ASP A 207 5.59 18.56 -1.18
C ASP A 207 7.05 18.69 -0.74
N PRO A 208 7.73 19.80 -1.13
CA PRO A 208 9.11 20.07 -0.74
C PRO A 208 9.36 20.10 0.76
N THR A 209 8.31 20.13 1.59
CA THR A 209 8.44 20.09 3.06
C THR A 209 8.55 18.67 3.62
N LYS A 210 8.38 17.64 2.78
CA LYS A 210 8.49 16.24 3.22
C LYS A 210 9.95 15.84 3.37
N ASP A 211 10.23 15.10 4.44
CA ASP A 211 11.50 14.40 4.59
C ASP A 211 11.80 13.56 3.34
N TYR A 212 13.08 13.45 3.01
CA TYR A 212 13.60 12.77 1.82
C TYR A 212 13.29 13.44 0.48
N HIS A 213 12.63 14.61 0.45
CA HIS A 213 12.54 15.39 -0.78
C HIS A 213 13.93 15.83 -1.26
N ASN A 214 14.28 15.47 -2.49
CA ASN A 214 15.53 15.90 -3.11
C ASN A 214 15.35 17.23 -3.86
N PRO A 215 15.96 18.34 -3.40
CA PRO A 215 15.80 19.65 -4.01
C PRO A 215 16.54 19.82 -5.34
N ALA A 216 17.33 18.83 -5.76
CA ALA A 216 18.04 18.85 -7.04
C ALA A 216 17.20 18.32 -8.21
N MET A 217 16.00 17.80 -7.94
CA MET A 217 15.09 17.32 -8.97
C MET A 217 14.33 18.48 -9.64
N PRO A 218 13.98 18.36 -10.93
CA PRO A 218 13.27 19.42 -11.65
C PRO A 218 11.95 19.76 -10.95
N ASN A 219 11.62 21.05 -10.86
CA ASN A 219 10.37 21.52 -10.27
C ASN A 219 9.48 22.13 -11.35
N VAL A 220 8.17 21.87 -11.25
CA VAL A 220 7.12 22.50 -12.05
C VAL A 220 7.19 24.03 -11.99
N ASP A 221 7.65 24.60 -10.87
CA ASP A 221 7.83 26.05 -10.70
C ASP A 221 8.98 26.64 -11.54
N ASP A 222 9.98 25.83 -11.87
CA ASP A 222 11.18 26.27 -12.61
C ASP A 222 11.00 26.18 -14.14
N ALA A 223 9.87 25.63 -14.60
CA ALA A 223 9.57 25.50 -16.02
C ALA A 223 9.41 26.89 -16.71
N PRO A 224 10.15 27.15 -17.81
CA PRO A 224 10.13 28.46 -18.47
C PRO A 224 8.74 28.77 -19.06
N GLY A 225 8.04 29.76 -18.50
CA GLY A 225 6.73 30.22 -19.00
C GLY A 225 5.63 30.44 -17.96
N ARG A 226 5.92 30.25 -16.67
CA ARG A 226 4.96 30.50 -15.58
C ARG A 226 4.96 31.98 -15.15
N ASN A 227 4.22 32.81 -15.88
CA ASN A 227 3.79 34.11 -15.38
C ASN A 227 2.69 33.88 -14.33
N GLU A 228 2.51 34.73 -13.31
CA GLU A 228 1.45 34.67 -12.26
C GLU A 228 -0.02 34.67 -12.78
N PHE A 229 -0.21 34.51 -14.09
CA PHE A 229 -1.48 34.59 -14.81
C PHE A 229 -1.64 33.49 -15.87
N THR A 230 -1.07 32.30 -15.66
CA THR A 230 -1.13 31.19 -16.63
C THR A 230 -2.40 30.35 -16.52
N ASP A 231 -2.96 30.05 -17.70
CA ASP A 231 -4.12 29.19 -17.97
C ASP A 231 -3.80 27.72 -17.60
N ARG A 232 -4.80 26.88 -17.29
CA ARG A 232 -4.61 25.46 -16.92
C ARG A 232 -3.82 24.65 -17.95
N ARG A 233 -3.78 25.10 -19.21
CA ARG A 233 -2.97 24.51 -20.27
C ARG A 233 -1.46 24.73 -20.12
N THR A 234 -1.02 25.84 -19.51
CA THR A 234 0.41 26.15 -19.30
C THR A 234 0.97 25.44 -18.07
N GLU A 235 0.14 25.13 -17.06
CA GLU A 235 0.55 24.30 -15.92
C GLU A 235 0.76 22.84 -16.33
N ALA A 236 -0.10 22.32 -17.22
CA ALA A 236 0.06 20.98 -17.76
C ALA A 236 1.35 20.80 -18.58
N SER A 237 1.84 21.85 -19.28
CA SER A 237 3.11 21.76 -20.01
C SER A 237 4.32 21.76 -19.08
N GLY A 238 4.30 22.52 -17.98
CA GLY A 238 5.39 22.54 -17.02
C GLY A 238 5.61 21.20 -16.30
N VAL A 239 4.52 20.51 -15.95
CA VAL A 239 4.60 19.14 -15.38
C VAL A 239 5.14 18.15 -16.40
N PHE A 240 4.66 18.22 -17.65
CA PHE A 240 5.13 17.36 -18.74
C PHE A 240 6.64 17.51 -18.99
N ASP A 241 7.13 18.74 -19.10
CA ASP A 241 8.54 19.02 -19.35
C ASP A 241 9.42 18.58 -18.15
N ALA A 242 8.98 18.88 -16.93
CA ALA A 242 9.70 18.48 -15.71
C ALA A 242 9.74 16.95 -15.55
N ALA A 243 8.67 16.24 -15.91
CA ALA A 243 8.63 14.78 -15.91
C ALA A 243 9.65 14.19 -16.90
N LEU A 244 9.70 14.72 -18.12
CA LEU A 244 10.69 14.29 -19.12
C LEU A 244 12.12 14.59 -18.68
N GLU A 245 12.37 15.74 -18.04
CA GLU A 245 13.70 16.08 -17.52
C GLU A 245 14.13 15.12 -16.40
N GLY A 246 13.24 14.79 -15.46
CA GLY A 246 13.50 13.81 -14.40
C GLY A 246 13.83 12.43 -14.97
N ILE A 247 13.07 11.99 -15.98
CA ILE A 247 13.31 10.71 -16.66
C ILE A 247 14.65 10.74 -17.42
N GLU A 248 14.99 11.84 -18.10
CA GLU A 248 16.29 11.97 -18.78
C GLU A 248 17.46 11.85 -17.81
N MET A 249 17.39 12.52 -16.65
CA MET A 249 18.39 12.39 -15.58
C MET A 249 18.50 10.94 -15.11
N PHE A 250 17.37 10.28 -14.91
CA PHE A 250 17.33 8.89 -14.46
C PHE A 250 17.92 7.92 -15.51
N MET A 251 17.52 8.05 -16.77
CA MET A 251 18.01 7.21 -17.87
C MET A 251 19.50 7.42 -18.13
N GLY A 252 19.99 8.67 -18.02
CA GLY A 252 21.42 8.96 -18.06
C GLY A 252 22.19 8.13 -17.03
N ARG A 253 21.69 8.10 -15.79
CA ARG A 253 22.31 7.33 -14.71
C ARG A 253 22.15 5.81 -14.89
N ALA A 254 20.98 5.35 -15.34
CA ALA A 254 20.74 3.93 -15.63
C ALA A 254 21.69 3.39 -16.69
N ARG A 255 21.98 4.19 -17.74
CA ARG A 255 22.97 3.83 -18.78
C ARG A 255 24.40 3.74 -18.28
N GLU A 256 24.79 4.64 -17.38
CA GLU A 256 26.11 4.57 -16.74
C GLU A 256 26.30 3.26 -15.96
N LEU A 257 25.23 2.77 -15.34
CA LEU A 257 25.22 1.54 -14.54
C LEU A 257 24.92 0.27 -15.36
N GLY A 258 24.42 0.41 -16.59
CA GLY A 258 24.03 -0.71 -17.45
C GLY A 258 22.81 -1.49 -16.92
N VAL A 259 21.78 -0.78 -16.45
CA VAL A 259 20.56 -1.36 -15.84
C VAL A 259 19.27 -0.90 -16.52
N GLU A 260 19.35 -0.40 -17.75
CA GLU A 260 18.23 0.15 -18.52
C GLU A 260 17.09 -0.86 -18.70
N ASP A 261 17.42 -2.15 -18.83
CA ASP A 261 16.47 -3.26 -18.99
C ASP A 261 15.59 -3.51 -17.75
N ARG A 262 15.98 -2.95 -16.59
CA ARG A 262 15.22 -3.01 -15.33
C ARG A 262 14.41 -1.74 -15.07
N VAL A 263 14.56 -0.71 -15.89
CA VAL A 263 13.86 0.55 -15.71
C VAL A 263 12.42 0.43 -16.18
N ILE A 264 11.48 0.91 -15.37
CA ILE A 264 10.10 1.16 -15.73
C ILE A 264 9.95 2.65 -16.00
N LEU A 265 9.55 3.03 -17.21
CA LEU A 265 9.30 4.43 -17.55
C LEU A 265 7.89 4.84 -17.10
N PRO A 266 7.74 5.72 -16.09
CA PRO A 266 6.45 6.30 -15.78
C PRO A 266 6.06 7.28 -16.90
N ILE A 267 4.84 7.13 -17.41
CA ILE A 267 4.25 8.04 -18.41
C ILE A 267 3.05 8.75 -17.80
N GLN A 268 2.87 10.02 -18.14
CA GLN A 268 1.80 10.88 -17.62
C GLN A 268 0.90 11.37 -18.77
N PRO A 269 -0.35 11.78 -18.48
CA PRO A 269 -1.20 12.44 -19.48
C PRO A 269 -0.56 13.74 -20.02
N PRO A 270 -0.77 14.08 -21.31
CA PRO A 270 -1.37 13.28 -22.37
C PRO A 270 -0.46 12.12 -22.81
N TYR A 271 -0.95 10.88 -22.72
CA TYR A 271 -0.09 9.68 -22.77
C TYR A 271 0.57 9.46 -24.13
N THR A 272 -0.13 9.71 -25.23
CA THR A 272 0.39 9.50 -26.58
C THR A 272 1.48 10.51 -26.93
N ASP A 273 1.30 11.79 -26.59
CA ASP A 273 2.35 12.80 -26.72
C ASP A 273 3.57 12.46 -25.84
N PHE A 274 3.35 11.93 -24.64
CA PHE A 274 4.44 11.51 -23.74
C PHE A 274 5.21 10.33 -24.34
N LEU A 275 4.51 9.33 -24.87
CA LEU A 275 5.11 8.16 -25.53
C LEU A 275 5.88 8.55 -26.80
N ASP A 276 5.35 9.47 -27.60
CA ASP A 276 6.07 10.04 -28.75
C ASP A 276 7.38 10.70 -28.30
N ALA A 277 7.34 11.50 -27.23
CA ALA A 277 8.52 12.13 -26.66
C ALA A 277 9.56 11.10 -26.13
N CYS A 278 9.10 9.98 -25.54
CA CYS A 278 9.97 8.88 -25.14
C CYS A 278 10.58 8.14 -26.35
N ALA A 279 9.79 7.92 -27.40
CA ALA A 279 10.22 7.27 -28.63
C ALA A 279 11.28 8.09 -29.37
N GLU A 280 11.09 9.42 -29.47
CA GLU A 280 12.04 10.34 -30.09
C GLU A 280 13.40 10.36 -29.38
N ARG A 281 13.41 10.11 -28.06
CA ARG A 281 14.62 10.01 -27.24
C ARG A 281 15.25 8.61 -27.25
N GLY A 282 14.61 7.64 -27.89
CA GLY A 282 15.06 6.25 -27.96
C GLY A 282 14.83 5.43 -26.68
N TRP A 283 14.17 5.98 -25.66
CA TRP A 283 13.99 5.28 -24.39
C TRP A 283 13.13 4.02 -24.51
N LEU A 284 12.15 4.02 -25.42
CA LEU A 284 11.31 2.83 -25.66
C LEU A 284 12.07 1.67 -26.30
N ASP A 285 13.23 1.92 -26.92
CA ASP A 285 14.11 0.86 -27.43
C ASP A 285 15.06 0.31 -26.35
N GLU A 286 15.25 1.07 -25.26
CA GLU A 286 16.15 0.73 -24.15
C GLU A 286 15.42 -0.03 -23.04
N VAL A 287 14.15 0.31 -22.78
CA VAL A 287 13.34 -0.32 -21.74
C VAL A 287 12.32 -1.30 -22.33
N GLY A 288 11.87 -2.26 -21.53
CA GLY A 288 10.78 -3.19 -21.90
C GLY A 288 9.46 -2.96 -21.16
N TYR A 289 9.38 -1.90 -20.34
CA TYR A 289 8.31 -1.72 -19.36
C TYR A 289 7.95 -0.24 -19.17
N VAL A 290 6.66 0.10 -19.28
CA VAL A 290 6.12 1.41 -18.88
C VAL A 290 5.18 1.31 -17.68
N ALA A 291 5.07 2.38 -16.92
CA ALA A 291 4.06 2.56 -15.90
C ALA A 291 3.11 3.71 -16.27
N VAL A 292 1.80 3.46 -16.28
CA VAL A 292 0.79 4.47 -16.62
C VAL A 292 0.40 5.22 -15.36
N GLY A 293 0.98 6.42 -15.18
CA GLY A 293 0.71 7.35 -14.09
C GLY A 293 -0.58 8.14 -14.29
N GLY A 294 -0.97 8.94 -13.29
CA GLY A 294 -2.05 9.92 -13.43
C GLY A 294 -3.48 9.36 -13.50
N LEU A 295 -3.68 8.04 -13.50
CA LEU A 295 -5.02 7.41 -13.62
C LEU A 295 -6.01 7.88 -12.54
N LEU A 296 -5.55 8.09 -11.29
CA LEU A 296 -6.41 8.59 -10.20
C LEU A 296 -6.94 10.01 -10.43
N THR A 297 -6.30 10.80 -11.29
CA THR A 297 -6.77 12.16 -11.64
C THR A 297 -7.96 12.12 -12.60
N ILE A 298 -8.16 11.00 -13.29
CA ILE A 298 -9.30 10.73 -14.15
C ILE A 298 -10.45 10.25 -13.24
N ASN A 299 -11.52 11.02 -13.15
CA ASN A 299 -12.62 10.73 -12.22
C ASN A 299 -13.48 9.54 -12.68
N ASP A 300 -13.67 9.37 -13.98
CA ASP A 300 -14.50 8.29 -14.52
C ASP A 300 -13.67 7.04 -14.80
N VAL A 301 -14.21 5.89 -14.38
CA VAL A 301 -13.51 4.60 -14.54
C VAL A 301 -13.46 4.18 -16.01
N ALA A 302 -14.46 4.52 -16.83
CA ALA A 302 -14.42 4.18 -18.25
C ALA A 302 -13.30 4.98 -18.96
N ASP A 303 -13.15 6.27 -18.63
CA ASP A 303 -12.05 7.10 -19.13
C ASP A 303 -10.66 6.55 -18.72
N ARG A 304 -10.52 6.00 -17.50
CA ARG A 304 -9.28 5.31 -17.08
C ARG A 304 -9.00 4.07 -17.93
N ILE A 305 -10.03 3.26 -18.19
CA ILE A 305 -9.91 2.06 -19.02
C ILE A 305 -9.54 2.45 -20.46
N ASP A 306 -10.13 3.51 -20.99
CA ASP A 306 -9.83 4.00 -22.33
C ASP A 306 -8.42 4.56 -22.44
N ALA A 307 -7.91 5.24 -21.41
CA ALA A 307 -6.49 5.61 -21.31
C ALA A 307 -5.55 4.39 -21.36
N LEU A 308 -5.85 3.32 -20.62
CA LEU A 308 -5.06 2.08 -20.67
C LEU A 308 -5.11 1.44 -22.07
N ARG A 309 -6.28 1.47 -22.74
CA ARG A 309 -6.44 0.96 -24.10
C ARG A 309 -5.65 1.78 -25.12
N GLU A 310 -5.63 3.10 -24.97
CA GLU A 310 -4.84 4.01 -25.80
C GLU A 310 -3.35 3.67 -25.69
N VAL A 311 -2.83 3.57 -24.46
CA VAL A 311 -1.42 3.19 -24.22
C VAL A 311 -1.11 1.80 -24.77
N ARG A 312 -1.96 0.79 -24.51
CA ARG A 312 -1.79 -0.57 -25.06
C ARG A 312 -1.81 -0.57 -26.59
N SER A 313 -2.70 0.21 -27.21
CA SER A 313 -2.76 0.32 -28.66
C SER A 313 -1.52 0.96 -29.26
N TYR A 314 -0.88 1.89 -28.55
CA TYR A 314 0.36 2.54 -29.00
C TYR A 314 1.54 1.57 -28.92
N LEU A 315 1.73 0.91 -27.77
CA LEU A 315 2.89 0.07 -27.48
C LEU A 315 2.78 -1.35 -28.07
N GLY A 316 1.56 -1.84 -28.29
CA GLY A 316 1.28 -3.20 -28.71
C GLY A 316 1.44 -4.24 -27.59
N ASP A 317 1.22 -5.52 -27.94
CA ASP A 317 1.24 -6.64 -26.98
C ASP A 317 2.65 -7.06 -26.55
N GLY A 318 3.69 -6.51 -27.18
CA GLY A 318 5.09 -6.85 -26.90
C GLY A 318 5.72 -6.09 -25.73
N PHE A 319 5.07 -5.03 -25.25
CA PHE A 319 5.59 -4.16 -24.19
C PHE A 319 4.89 -4.45 -22.86
N ARG A 320 5.61 -4.44 -21.73
CA ARG A 320 4.95 -4.57 -20.42
C ARG A 320 4.33 -3.24 -20.00
N ILE A 321 3.13 -3.29 -19.43
CA ILE A 321 2.39 -2.13 -18.92
C ILE A 321 2.03 -2.36 -17.45
N HIS A 322 2.46 -1.45 -16.59
CA HIS A 322 2.09 -1.37 -15.18
C HIS A 322 1.06 -0.25 -14.98
N ALA A 323 -0.12 -0.53 -14.46
CA ALA A 323 -1.09 0.51 -14.14
C ALA A 323 -0.82 1.08 -12.74
N LEU A 324 -0.53 2.38 -12.64
CA LEU A 324 -0.38 3.07 -11.36
C LEU A 324 -1.74 3.56 -10.84
N ALA A 325 -2.13 2.97 -9.73
CA ALA A 325 -3.35 3.16 -8.96
C ALA A 325 -4.59 3.21 -9.85
N PRO A 326 -4.88 2.17 -10.66
CA PRO A 326 -6.05 2.14 -11.56
C PRO A 326 -7.39 2.21 -10.80
N GLY A 327 -7.37 1.91 -9.50
CA GLY A 327 -8.55 1.77 -8.66
C GLY A 327 -8.98 0.32 -8.50
N ARG A 328 -9.94 0.09 -7.60
CA ARG A 328 -10.54 -1.22 -7.32
C ARG A 328 -12.01 -1.31 -7.71
N ASP A 329 -12.47 -0.37 -8.54
CA ASP A 329 -13.84 -0.31 -9.01
C ASP A 329 -14.19 -1.60 -9.77
N ALA A 330 -15.42 -2.11 -9.57
CA ALA A 330 -15.89 -3.34 -10.21
C ALA A 330 -15.69 -3.31 -11.74
N LYS A 331 -16.00 -2.17 -12.38
CA LYS A 331 -15.80 -1.97 -13.82
C LYS A 331 -14.33 -2.10 -14.25
N MET A 332 -13.39 -1.62 -13.44
CA MET A 332 -11.95 -1.76 -13.74
C MET A 332 -11.53 -3.23 -13.62
N ILE A 333 -11.94 -3.90 -12.55
CA ILE A 333 -11.67 -5.33 -12.35
C ILE A 333 -12.26 -6.18 -13.48
N ASP A 334 -13.51 -5.92 -13.87
CA ASP A 334 -14.18 -6.64 -14.96
C ASP A 334 -13.46 -6.40 -16.29
N ALA A 335 -13.06 -5.16 -16.60
CA ALA A 335 -12.30 -4.85 -17.81
C ALA A 335 -10.94 -5.57 -17.87
N LEU A 336 -10.20 -5.60 -16.76
CA LEU A 336 -8.93 -6.32 -16.66
C LEU A 336 -9.10 -7.84 -16.72
N ARG A 337 -10.19 -8.38 -16.18
CA ARG A 337 -10.49 -9.81 -16.28
C ARG A 337 -10.88 -10.21 -17.70
N GLU A 338 -11.68 -9.40 -18.37
CA GLU A 338 -12.15 -9.65 -19.75
C GLU A 338 -11.04 -9.47 -20.78
N ASN A 339 -10.11 -8.56 -20.52
CA ASN A 339 -8.95 -8.29 -21.37
C ASN A 339 -7.67 -8.23 -20.53
N PRO A 340 -7.14 -9.37 -20.07
CA PRO A 340 -5.96 -9.39 -19.21
C PRO A 340 -4.69 -8.88 -19.88
N SER A 341 -4.61 -8.87 -21.21
CA SER A 341 -3.47 -8.25 -21.90
C SER A 341 -3.53 -6.72 -21.88
N LEU A 342 -4.59 -6.09 -21.35
CA LEU A 342 -4.68 -4.64 -21.26
C LEU A 342 -3.50 -4.07 -20.47
N VAL A 343 -3.15 -4.70 -19.35
CA VAL A 343 -1.96 -4.38 -18.54
C VAL A 343 -1.34 -5.67 -18.01
N ASP A 344 -0.03 -5.68 -17.82
CA ASP A 344 0.69 -6.84 -17.31
C ASP A 344 0.69 -6.86 -15.78
N SER A 345 0.55 -5.70 -15.16
CA SER A 345 0.52 -5.55 -13.71
C SER A 345 -0.19 -4.27 -13.28
N LEU A 346 -0.50 -4.18 -11.99
CA LEU A 346 -1.03 -2.99 -11.34
C LEU A 346 -0.49 -2.86 -9.92
N ASP A 347 -0.45 -1.66 -9.38
CA ASP A 347 -0.25 -1.48 -7.94
C ASP A 347 -1.57 -1.30 -7.18
N ASN A 348 -1.53 -1.76 -5.94
CA ASN A 348 -2.64 -1.68 -5.00
C ASN A 348 -2.09 -1.31 -3.63
N SER A 349 -2.40 -0.10 -3.17
CA SER A 349 -2.03 0.36 -1.83
C SER A 349 -3.03 -0.07 -0.75
N THR A 350 -4.22 -0.56 -1.13
CA THR A 350 -5.28 -0.94 -0.19
C THR A 350 -4.84 -1.97 0.85
N PRO A 351 -4.05 -3.03 0.50
CA PRO A 351 -3.52 -3.98 1.47
C PRO A 351 -2.86 -3.32 2.68
N GLU A 352 -2.08 -2.26 2.49
CA GLU A 352 -1.44 -1.54 3.60
C GLU A 352 -2.32 -0.43 4.16
N GLN A 353 -2.92 0.37 3.28
CA GLN A 353 -3.63 1.57 3.68
C GLN A 353 -4.92 1.26 4.44
N ALA A 354 -5.67 0.22 4.08
CA ALA A 354 -6.93 -0.08 4.76
C ALA A 354 -6.68 -0.53 6.22
N PRO A 355 -5.86 -1.57 6.51
CA PRO A 355 -5.58 -1.98 7.88
C PRO A 355 -4.87 -0.89 8.71
N ALA A 356 -4.01 -0.08 8.09
CA ALA A 356 -3.38 1.05 8.77
C ALA A 356 -4.39 2.11 9.24
N ASN A 357 -5.51 2.24 8.53
CA ASN A 357 -6.59 3.19 8.81
C ASN A 357 -7.81 2.57 9.50
N ASP A 358 -7.62 1.43 10.17
CA ASP A 358 -8.67 0.70 10.88
C ASP A 358 -9.85 0.35 9.95
N LYS A 359 -9.54 -0.15 8.74
CA LYS A 359 -10.52 -0.51 7.71
C LYS A 359 -10.24 -1.87 7.07
N LEU A 360 -11.29 -2.50 6.57
CA LEU A 360 -11.22 -3.66 5.68
C LEU A 360 -12.14 -3.42 4.47
N PRO A 361 -11.70 -3.75 3.24
CA PRO A 361 -12.61 -3.80 2.11
C PRO A 361 -13.58 -4.96 2.28
N GLY A 362 -14.87 -4.69 2.05
CA GLY A 362 -15.88 -5.72 1.86
C GLY A 362 -15.94 -6.16 0.39
N ALA A 363 -16.82 -7.12 0.12
CA ALA A 363 -17.00 -7.71 -1.21
C ALA A 363 -17.26 -6.66 -2.32
N SER A 364 -18.01 -5.60 -2.03
CA SER A 364 -18.25 -4.53 -3.01
C SER A 364 -17.05 -3.59 -3.26
N GLY A 365 -15.90 -3.84 -2.63
CA GLY A 365 -14.76 -2.92 -2.55
C GLY A 365 -14.95 -1.78 -1.54
N THR A 366 -16.13 -1.65 -0.95
CA THR A 366 -16.43 -0.63 0.07
C THR A 366 -15.65 -0.92 1.34
N GLN A 367 -14.90 0.07 1.83
CA GLN A 367 -14.13 -0.10 3.06
C GLN A 367 -14.96 0.22 4.31
N THR A 368 -15.16 -0.76 5.17
CA THR A 368 -15.80 -0.63 6.48
C THR A 368 -14.76 -0.46 7.57
N ARG A 369 -15.10 0.28 8.64
CA ARG A 369 -14.19 0.45 9.79
C ARG A 369 -14.21 -0.81 10.66
N HIS A 370 -13.02 -1.25 11.07
CA HIS A 370 -12.82 -2.36 12.01
C HIS A 370 -11.78 -1.94 13.04
N GLN A 371 -11.96 -2.36 14.29
CA GLN A 371 -10.96 -2.10 15.32
C GLN A 371 -9.81 -3.08 15.16
N PHE A 372 -8.63 -2.58 14.81
CA PHE A 372 -7.40 -3.35 14.92
C PHE A 372 -6.77 -3.12 16.30
N PRO A 373 -6.16 -4.15 16.90
CA PRO A 373 -5.37 -3.98 18.11
C PRO A 373 -4.31 -2.89 17.93
N ARG A 374 -4.00 -2.18 19.03
CA ARG A 374 -3.02 -1.10 19.08
C ARG A 374 -1.91 -1.46 20.06
N GLY A 375 -0.70 -0.94 19.83
CA GLY A 375 0.48 -1.20 20.66
C GLY A 375 1.66 -1.72 19.85
N ASP A 376 2.55 -2.43 20.54
CA ASP A 376 3.69 -3.09 19.93
C ASP A 376 3.23 -4.21 18.99
N ASP A 377 4.03 -4.51 17.96
CA ASP A 377 3.79 -5.59 16.99
C ASP A 377 2.47 -5.53 16.20
N THR A 378 1.78 -4.40 16.20
CA THR A 378 0.58 -4.18 15.38
C THR A 378 0.80 -4.35 13.89
N SER A 379 2.02 -4.16 13.41
CA SER A 379 2.41 -4.44 12.02
C SER A 379 2.26 -5.91 11.63
N VAL A 380 2.35 -6.85 12.58
CA VAL A 380 2.14 -8.28 12.34
C VAL A 380 0.68 -8.56 12.04
N LEU A 381 -0.23 -8.10 12.91
CA LEU A 381 -1.68 -8.28 12.72
C LEU A 381 -2.18 -7.56 11.47
N ARG A 382 -1.71 -6.33 11.23
CA ARG A 382 -2.01 -5.60 10.00
C ARG A 382 -1.46 -6.30 8.76
N GLY A 383 -0.31 -6.96 8.87
CA GLY A 383 0.26 -7.77 7.80
C GLY A 383 -0.63 -8.95 7.40
N VAL A 384 -1.27 -9.62 8.37
CA VAL A 384 -2.25 -10.69 8.07
C VAL A 384 -3.43 -10.13 7.28
N ALA A 385 -4.00 -9.00 7.72
CA ALA A 385 -5.09 -8.36 6.98
C ALA A 385 -4.65 -7.88 5.58
N ALA A 386 -3.44 -7.32 5.46
CA ALA A 386 -2.88 -6.91 4.18
C ALA A 386 -2.78 -8.08 3.20
N ALA A 387 -2.26 -9.23 3.67
CA ALA A 387 -2.16 -10.45 2.86
C ALA A 387 -3.53 -10.92 2.36
N MET A 388 -4.56 -10.88 3.21
CA MET A 388 -5.93 -11.25 2.81
C MET A 388 -6.48 -10.30 1.74
N ILE A 389 -6.24 -9.00 1.86
CA ILE A 389 -6.71 -7.98 0.90
C ILE A 389 -5.99 -8.12 -0.46
N ALA A 390 -4.69 -8.42 -0.43
CA ALA A 390 -3.91 -8.70 -1.64
C ALA A 390 -4.46 -9.94 -2.36
N LEU A 391 -4.70 -11.01 -1.61
CA LEU A 391 -5.28 -12.26 -2.11
C LEU A 391 -6.66 -12.05 -2.73
N GLU A 392 -7.54 -11.31 -2.04
CA GLU A 392 -8.87 -10.95 -2.55
C GLU A 392 -8.76 -10.27 -3.93
N THR A 393 -7.85 -9.30 -4.07
CA THR A 393 -7.65 -8.57 -5.33
C THR A 393 -7.19 -9.49 -6.45
N ALA A 394 -6.18 -10.32 -6.20
CA ALA A 394 -5.70 -11.30 -7.18
C ALA A 394 -6.79 -12.30 -7.56
N GLN A 395 -7.60 -12.75 -6.59
CA GLN A 395 -8.69 -13.69 -6.85
C GLN A 395 -9.78 -13.08 -7.73
N MET A 396 -10.16 -11.82 -7.49
CA MET A 396 -11.12 -11.10 -8.32
C MET A 396 -10.65 -10.98 -9.78
N LEU A 397 -9.36 -10.77 -10.00
CA LEU A 397 -8.75 -10.67 -11.35
C LEU A 397 -8.55 -12.02 -12.03
N SER A 398 -8.29 -13.10 -11.27
CA SER A 398 -8.00 -14.45 -11.80
C SER A 398 -9.16 -15.14 -12.54
N GLY A 399 -10.36 -14.55 -12.56
CA GLY A 399 -11.56 -15.16 -13.13
C GLY A 399 -12.07 -16.41 -12.39
N LYS A 400 -11.45 -16.77 -11.26
CA LYS A 400 -11.91 -17.84 -10.37
C LYS A 400 -13.05 -17.40 -9.44
N CYS A 401 -13.30 -16.10 -9.35
CA CYS A 401 -14.47 -15.52 -8.70
C CYS A 401 -15.60 -15.31 -9.71
N ASP A 402 -16.84 -15.54 -9.28
CA ASP A 402 -18.02 -15.11 -10.04
C ASP A 402 -17.97 -13.59 -10.30
N PRO A 403 -18.57 -13.09 -11.41
CA PRO A 403 -18.56 -11.67 -11.76
C PRO A 403 -18.98 -10.77 -10.61
N VAL A 404 -18.33 -9.61 -10.45
CA VAL A 404 -18.62 -8.68 -9.35
C VAL A 404 -20.07 -8.19 -9.41
N GLU A 405 -20.67 -8.10 -10.61
CA GLU A 405 -22.10 -7.80 -10.79
C GLU A 405 -23.05 -8.81 -10.11
N THR A 406 -22.61 -10.04 -9.86
CA THR A 406 -23.41 -11.04 -9.14
C THR A 406 -23.28 -10.93 -7.62
N TRP A 407 -22.37 -10.09 -7.11
CA TRP A 407 -22.09 -9.99 -5.69
C TRP A 407 -23.15 -9.19 -4.93
N PRO A 408 -23.69 -8.06 -5.43
CA PRO A 408 -24.84 -7.40 -4.82
C PRO A 408 -26.10 -8.27 -4.83
N ASP A 409 -26.31 -9.12 -5.84
CA ASP A 409 -27.50 -9.98 -5.88
C ASP A 409 -27.36 -11.24 -4.99
N ARG A 410 -26.13 -11.71 -4.72
CA ARG A 410 -25.89 -12.81 -3.77
C ARG A 410 -25.75 -12.37 -2.31
N TYR A 411 -25.23 -11.17 -2.05
CA TYR A 411 -24.92 -10.67 -0.71
C TYR A 411 -25.63 -9.36 -0.33
N GLY A 412 -26.34 -8.72 -1.25
CA GLY A 412 -27.22 -7.56 -0.98
C GLY A 412 -28.54 -7.94 -0.33
N GLY A 413 -28.82 -9.25 -0.23
CA GLY A 413 -29.49 -9.76 0.95
C GLY A 413 -28.46 -9.84 2.06
N VAL A 414 -28.32 -8.78 2.86
CA VAL A 414 -27.97 -9.02 4.26
C VAL A 414 -29.10 -9.92 4.75
N VAL A 415 -28.85 -11.23 4.77
CA VAL A 415 -29.66 -12.13 5.57
C VAL A 415 -29.40 -11.61 6.97
N SER A 416 -30.31 -10.78 7.49
CA SER A 416 -30.42 -10.63 8.94
C SER A 416 -30.34 -12.06 9.46
N PRO A 417 -29.47 -12.37 10.44
CA PRO A 417 -29.38 -13.70 11.00
C PRO A 417 -30.81 -14.18 11.21
N GLY A 418 -31.15 -15.40 10.77
CA GLY A 418 -32.49 -15.91 11.07
C GLY A 418 -32.70 -15.82 12.58
N ASP A 419 -33.94 -15.74 13.05
CA ASP A 419 -34.21 -15.64 14.50
C ASP A 419 -33.45 -16.71 15.32
N ASP A 420 -33.16 -17.87 14.69
CA ASP A 420 -32.34 -18.95 15.24
C ASP A 420 -30.83 -18.64 15.32
N ASP A 421 -30.26 -17.97 14.32
CA ASP A 421 -28.85 -17.54 14.31
C ASP A 421 -28.63 -16.40 15.31
N GLN A 422 -29.63 -15.52 15.44
CA GLN A 422 -29.58 -14.41 16.40
C GLN A 422 -29.68 -14.92 17.84
N ALA A 423 -30.54 -15.92 18.09
CA ALA A 423 -30.59 -16.60 19.38
C ALA A 423 -29.29 -17.33 19.72
N GLN A 424 -28.61 -17.96 18.75
CA GLN A 424 -27.29 -18.59 18.99
C GLN A 424 -26.19 -17.58 19.31
N ILE A 425 -26.18 -16.43 18.64
CA ILE A 425 -25.22 -15.36 18.93
C ILE A 425 -25.47 -14.77 20.32
N GLU A 426 -26.73 -14.62 20.73
CA GLU A 426 -27.10 -14.17 22.07
C GLU A 426 -26.76 -15.20 23.16
N ASP A 427 -26.93 -16.50 22.89
CA ASP A 427 -26.57 -17.60 23.80
C ASP A 427 -25.03 -17.68 23.99
N TRP A 428 -24.26 -17.49 22.91
CA TRP A 428 -22.80 -17.41 22.97
C TRP A 428 -22.24 -16.15 23.63
N ALA A 429 -23.02 -15.07 23.68
CA ALA A 429 -22.64 -13.83 24.36
C ALA A 429 -23.07 -13.82 25.83
N ALA A 430 -23.87 -14.80 26.27
CA ALA A 430 -24.37 -14.93 27.63
C ALA A 430 -23.56 -15.92 28.50
N ASP A 431 -22.70 -16.74 27.87
CA ASP A 431 -21.63 -17.53 28.49
C ASP A 431 -20.30 -16.76 28.45
#